data_AF-A0A3E3JZM8-F1
#
_entry.id   AF-A0A3E3JZM8-F1
#
_cell.length_a   1.000
_cell.length_b   1.000
_cell.length_c   1.000
_cell.angle_alpha   90.00
_cell.angle_beta   90.00
_cell.angle_gamma   90.00
#
_symmetry.space_group_name_H-M   'P 1'
#
loop_
_entity.id
_entity.type
_entity.pdbx_description
1 polymer ?
#
loop_
_entity_poly.entity_id
_entity_poly.type
_entity_poly.pdbx_seq_one_letter_code
_entity_poly.pdbx_strand_id
1 'polypeptide(L)' 'MSYSNQDTRDTTLKVVVYKYWEINDTIKKIEEEHNKINGTPTTLEINLYYSKLLIRYGKKPFKTVMFEYNQKKRKTTLY' A
#
# COMPACT_ATOMS: atom_id res chain seq x y z
N MET A 1 -32.29 -5.43 11.95
CA MET A 1 -31.39 -6.26 11.13
C MET A 1 -30.50 -5.32 10.32
N SER A 2 -29.32 -4.94 10.82
CA SER A 2 -28.36 -4.14 10.05
C SER A 2 -27.44 -5.09 9.29
N TYR A 3 -27.56 -5.12 7.96
CA TYR A 3 -26.61 -5.80 7.10
C TYR A 3 -25.28 -5.04 7.15
N SER A 4 -24.25 -5.61 7.77
CA SER A 4 -22.88 -5.12 7.63
C SER A 4 -22.44 -5.39 6.20
N ASN A 5 -22.18 -4.30 5.47
CA ASN A 5 -21.65 -4.36 4.11
C ASN A 5 -20.39 -5.23 4.10
N GLN A 6 -20.35 -6.13 3.12
CA GLN A 6 -19.30 -7.10 2.82
C GLN A 6 -17.90 -6.68 3.28
N ASP A 7 -17.24 -7.56 4.06
CA ASP A 7 -15.87 -7.51 4.59
C ASP A 7 -14.82 -7.02 3.55
N THR A 8 -14.80 -5.73 3.28
CA THR A 8 -13.81 -5.09 2.42
C THR A 8 -12.86 -4.33 3.33
N ARG A 9 -11.64 -4.87 3.45
CA ARG A 9 -10.59 -4.31 4.31
C ARG A 9 -9.60 -3.59 3.42
N ASP A 10 -9.82 -2.31 3.19
CA ASP A 10 -8.87 -1.46 2.47
C ASP A 10 -7.78 -0.94 3.41
N THR A 11 -6.52 -0.99 2.97
CA THR A 11 -5.36 -0.62 3.79
C THR A 11 -4.45 0.36 3.07
N THR A 12 -4.04 1.43 3.77
CA THR A 12 -3.08 2.41 3.25
C THR A 12 -1.83 2.46 4.12
N LEU A 13 -0.65 2.34 3.51
CA LEU A 13 0.66 2.45 4.15
C LEU A 13 1.36 3.74 3.71
N LYS A 14 1.99 4.44 4.66
CA LYS A 14 2.92 5.54 4.38
C LYS A 14 4.34 5.09 4.65
N VAL A 15 5.15 4.96 3.61
CA VAL A 15 6.50 4.41 3.67
C VAL A 15 7.52 5.51 3.36
N VAL A 16 8.56 5.62 4.18
CA VAL A 16 9.69 6.52 3.91
C VAL A 16 10.82 5.73 3.28
N VAL A 17 11.24 6.13 2.08
CA VAL A 17 12.31 5.47 1.31
C VAL A 17 13.49 6.43 1.20
N TYR A 18 14.62 6.06 1.80
CA TYR A 18 15.84 6.86 1.80
C TYR A 18 16.76 6.58 0.61
N LYS A 19 16.70 5.38 0.03
CA LYS A 19 17.50 4.96 -1.13
C LYS A 19 16.57 4.37 -2.20
N TYR A 20 16.70 4.85 -3.43
CA TYR A 20 15.82 4.50 -4.57
C TYR A 20 16.16 3.18 -5.26
N TRP A 21 17.28 2.56 -4.89
CA TRP A 21 17.72 1.33 -5.52
C TRP A 21 16.72 0.22 -5.25
N GLU A 22 16.35 -0.51 -6.30
CA GLU A 22 15.46 -1.68 -6.21
C GLU A 22 14.11 -1.36 -5.53
N ILE A 23 13.58 -0.17 -5.78
CA ILE A 23 12.32 0.28 -5.15
C ILE A 23 11.16 -0.69 -5.42
N ASN A 24 11.13 -1.31 -6.59
CA ASN A 24 10.09 -2.29 -6.94
C ASN A 24 10.17 -3.56 -6.09
N ASP A 25 11.37 -4.06 -5.80
CA ASP A 25 11.55 -5.24 -4.94
C ASP A 25 11.28 -4.90 -3.47
N THR A 26 11.64 -3.69 -3.04
CA THR A 26 11.29 -3.18 -1.71
C THR A 26 9.77 -3.09 -1.54
N ILE A 27 9.05 -2.56 -2.53
CA ILE A 27 7.59 -2.47 -2.53
C ILE A 27 6.96 -3.86 -2.42
N LYS A 28 7.45 -4.86 -3.18
CA LYS A 28 6.98 -6.24 -3.10
C LYS A 28 7.22 -6.87 -1.73
N LYS A 29 8.40 -6.67 -1.15
CA LYS A 29 8.71 -7.17 0.21
C LYS A 29 7.78 -6.55 1.26
N ILE A 30 7.46 -5.26 1.14
CA ILE A 30 6.51 -4.58 2.04
C ILE A 30 5.11 -5.17 1.90
N GLU A 31 4.65 -5.38 0.66
CA GLU A 31 3.37 -6.02 0.36
C GLU A 31 3.28 -7.43 0.98
N GLU A 32 4.30 -8.26 0.75
CA GLU A 32 4.37 -9.64 1.27
C GLU A 32 4.39 -9.69 2.80
N GLU A 33 5.25 -8.92 3.46
CA GLU A 33 5.33 -8.88 4.92
C GLU A 33 4.07 -8.29 5.56
N HIS A 34 3.47 -7.26 4.96
CA HIS A 34 2.19 -6.72 5.40
C HIS A 34 1.11 -7.82 5.40
N ASN A 35 0.96 -8.53 4.28
CA ASN A 35 -0.07 -9.54 4.11
C ASN A 35 0.16 -10.74 5.02
N LYS A 36 1.42 -11.12 5.26
CA LYS A 36 1.79 -12.20 6.18
C LYS A 36 1.39 -11.90 7.62
N ILE A 37 1.55 -10.66 8.08
CA ILE A 37 1.27 -10.26 9.47
C ILE A 37 -0.22 -9.95 9.68
N ASN A 38 -0.84 -9.21 8.75
CA ASN A 38 -2.17 -8.63 8.93
C ASN A 38 -3.28 -9.36 8.15
N GLY A 39 -2.92 -10.34 7.33
CA GLY A 39 -3.79 -10.95 6.32
C GLY A 39 -3.87 -10.11 5.05
N THR A 40 -4.45 -10.69 4.00
CA THR A 40 -4.59 -10.03 2.70
C THR A 40 -5.78 -9.06 2.70
N PRO A 41 -5.56 -7.75 2.48
CA PRO A 41 -6.64 -6.77 2.36
C PRO A 41 -7.34 -6.87 1.00
N THR A 42 -8.47 -6.20 0.84
CA THR A 42 -9.13 -6.06 -0.48
C THR A 42 -8.30 -5.18 -1.40
N THR A 43 -7.81 -4.06 -0.87
CA THR A 43 -6.85 -3.18 -1.52
C THR A 43 -5.72 -2.80 -0.57
N LEU A 44 -4.50 -2.73 -1.10
CA LEU A 44 -3.33 -2.21 -0.40
C LEU A 44 -2.72 -1.06 -1.19
N GLU A 45 -2.83 0.14 -0.64
CA GLU A 45 -2.21 1.35 -1.18
C GLU A 45 -0.91 1.66 -0.42
N ILE A 46 0.20 1.76 -1.12
CA ILE A 46 1.52 2.09 -0.55
C ILE A 46 1.96 3.45 -1.09
N ASN A 47 1.96 4.44 -0.21
CA ASN A 47 2.38 5.80 -0.47
C ASN A 47 3.84 6.00 -0.06
N LEU A 48 4.72 6.25 -1.03
CA LEU A 48 6.15 6.36 -0.82
C LEU A 48 6.57 7.84 -0.69
N TYR A 49 7.39 8.13 0.33
CA TYR A 49 7.88 9.46 0.66
C TYR A 49 9.41 9.50 0.80
N TYR A 50 10.04 10.60 0.39
CA TYR A 50 11.47 10.82 0.60
C TYR A 50 11.82 11.05 2.08
N SER A 51 10.88 11.55 2.87
CA SER A 51 11.13 11.89 4.28
C SER A 51 9.86 11.91 5.12
N LYS A 52 10.05 11.77 6.44
CA LYS A 52 8.96 11.92 7.43
C LYS A 52 8.39 13.34 7.47
N LEU A 53 9.18 14.36 7.12
CA LEU A 53 8.72 15.75 7.10
C LEU A 53 7.63 15.96 6.06
N LEU A 54 7.76 15.37 4.87
CA LEU A 54 6.74 15.45 3.82
C LEU A 54 5.40 14.87 4.30
N ILE A 55 5.43 13.78 5.06
CA ILE A 55 4.24 13.18 5.66
C ILE A 55 3.60 14.15 6.67
N ARG A 56 4.40 14.79 7.54
CA ARG A 56 3.89 15.73 8.56
C ARG A 56 3.25 16.97 7.95
N TYR A 57 3.84 17.50 6.88
CA TYR A 57 3.30 18.67 6.17
C TYR A 57 2.19 18.33 5.17
N GLY A 58 1.69 17.10 5.15
CA GLY A 58 0.62 16.68 4.25
C GLY A 58 1.00 16.79 2.77
N LYS A 59 2.29 16.73 2.43
CA LYS A 59 2.74 16.73 1.05
C LYS A 59 2.33 15.42 0.37
N LYS A 60 2.24 15.47 -0.97
CA LYS A 60 1.93 14.28 -1.77
C LYS A 60 3.10 13.29 -1.76
N PRO A 61 2.83 11.98 -1.80
CA PRO A 61 3.86 10.98 -2.02
C PRO A 61 4.51 11.20 -3.39
N PHE A 62 5.75 10.76 -3.56
CA PHE A 62 6.43 10.84 -4.85
C PHE A 62 6.03 9.69 -5.79
N LYS A 63 5.52 8.59 -5.21
CA LYS A 63 5.02 7.42 -5.92
C LYS A 63 3.94 6.77 -5.07
N THR A 64 2.86 6.38 -5.73
CA THR A 64 1.80 5.60 -5.10
C THR A 64 1.66 4.29 -5.86
N VAL A 65 1.61 3.18 -5.11
CA VAL A 65 1.38 1.85 -5.67
C VAL A 65 0.14 1.27 -5.04
N MET A 66 -0.77 0.81 -5.89
CA MET A 66 -2.00 0.18 -5.44
C MET A 66 -2.02 -1.28 -5.87
N PHE A 67 -2.29 -2.17 -4.92
CA PHE A 67 -2.54 -3.58 -5.14
C PHE A 67 -4.02 -3.87 -4.91
N GLU A 68 -4.68 -4.34 -5.95
CA GLU A 68 -6.06 -4.83 -5.85
C GLU A 68 -6.06 -6.35 -5.82
N TYR A 69 -6.59 -6.90 -4.74
CA TYR A 69 -6.79 -8.34 -4.56
C TYR A 69 -8.23 -8.68 -4.91
N ASN A 70 -8.59 -8.51 -6.18
CA ASN A 70 -9.83 -9.13 -6.66
C ASN A 70 -9.67 -10.64 -6.53
N GLN A 71 -10.67 -11.34 -5.99
CA GLN A 71 -10.66 -12.79 -5.71
C GLN A 71 -10.27 -13.69 -6.92
N LYS A 72 -10.03 -13.12 -8.10
CA LYS A 72 -9.61 -13.84 -9.31
C LYS A 72 -8.35 -13.31 -10.01
N LYS A 73 -7.85 -12.08 -9.82
CA LYS A 73 -6.57 -11.57 -10.45
C LYS A 73 -5.97 -10.36 -9.72
N ARG A 74 -4.65 -10.38 -9.50
CA ARG A 74 -3.81 -9.28 -9.00
C ARG A 74 -3.67 -8.18 -10.07
N LYS A 75 -3.93 -6.93 -9.71
CA LYS A 75 -3.61 -5.75 -10.55
C LYS A 75 -2.72 -4.79 -9.78
N THR A 76 -1.71 -4.23 -10.45
CA THR A 76 -0.81 -3.23 -9.89
C THR A 76 -0.90 -1.98 -10.75
N THR A 77 -1.28 -0.86 -10.14
CA THR A 77 -1.34 0.46 -10.82
C THR A 77 -0.31 1.38 -10.19
N LEU A 78 0.46 2.07 -11.04
CA LEU A 78 1.50 3.02 -10.64
C LEU A 78 1.03 4.43 -11.00
N TYR A 79 1.01 5.33 -10.02
CA TYR A 79 0.75 6.76 -10.19
C TYR A 79 1.96 7.59 -9.77
#